data_AF-A0A952CQ24-F1
#
_entry.id   AF-A0A952CQ24-F1
#
_cell.length_a   1.000
_cell.length_b   1.000
_cell.length_c   1.000
_cell.angle_alpha   90.00
_cell.angle_beta   90.00
_cell.angle_gamma   90.00
#
_symmetry.space_group_name_H-M   'P 1'
#
loop_
_entity.id
_entity.type
_entity.pdbx_description
1 polymer ?
#
loop_
_entity_poly.entity_id
_entity_poly.type
_entity_poly.pdbx_seq_one_letter_code
_entity_poly.pdbx_strand_id
1 'polypeptide(L)'
;MMEKMMEQPQQNRKMHPHKFALYIAMGSIVMMFAGLTSAYIVRQAQGNWVYFRLPMTFTVSTVAIVLSSITMHLSVKAFKQRLMPRYRILITITMLLGILFCALQWTGFQQLVANNIKVSGNPSESFL
;
A
#
# COMPACT_ATOMS: atom_id res chain seq x y z
N MET A 1 5.50 42.20 39.19
CA MET A 1 5.47 40.78 39.60
C MET A 1 4.31 40.01 38.94
N MET A 2 4.01 40.23 37.66
CA MET A 2 2.91 39.51 36.97
C MET A 2 3.12 39.30 35.45
N GLU A 3 4.35 39.38 34.94
CA GLU A 3 4.60 39.27 33.48
C GLU A 3 5.28 37.96 33.04
N LYS A 4 5.74 37.12 33.99
CA LYS A 4 6.48 35.89 33.68
C LYS A 4 5.64 34.59 33.67
N MET A 5 4.32 34.68 33.51
CA MET A 5 3.43 33.51 33.65
C MET A 5 2.84 32.96 32.33
N MET A 6 3.34 33.37 31.15
CA MET A 6 2.84 32.85 29.86
C MET A 6 3.92 32.33 28.89
N GLU A 7 5.06 31.85 29.39
CA GLU A 7 5.86 30.92 28.59
C GLU A 7 5.44 29.49 28.95
N GLN A 8 4.44 28.99 28.22
CA GLN A 8 4.23 27.54 28.18
C GLN A 8 5.54 26.92 27.68
N PRO A 9 6.09 25.88 28.36
CA PRO A 9 7.23 25.19 27.81
C PRO A 9 6.77 24.65 26.46
N GLN A 10 7.37 25.17 25.38
CA GLN A 10 7.23 24.63 24.04
C GLN A 10 7.68 23.18 24.15
N GLN A 11 6.74 22.29 24.44
CA GLN A 11 6.98 20.86 24.57
C GLN A 11 7.44 20.45 23.19
N ASN A 12 8.76 20.35 23.06
CA ASN A 12 9.46 20.00 21.85
C ASN A 12 9.09 18.54 21.59
N ARG A 13 7.91 18.30 21.02
CA ARG A 13 7.47 17.02 20.49
C ARG A 13 8.30 16.78 19.23
N LYS A 14 9.61 16.59 19.41
CA LYS A 14 10.49 16.08 18.36
C LYS A 14 9.86 14.75 17.94
N MET A 15 9.35 14.70 16.73
CA MET A 15 8.90 13.45 16.16
C MET A 15 10.07 12.48 16.22
N HIS A 16 9.83 11.29 16.77
CA HIS A 16 10.88 10.27 16.86
C HIS A 16 11.49 10.07 15.46
N PRO A 17 12.83 10.10 15.29
CA PRO A 17 13.47 10.09 13.97
C PRO A 17 12.95 8.98 13.04
N HIS A 18 12.68 7.78 13.57
CA HIS A 18 12.07 6.69 12.80
C HIS A 18 10.66 6.98 12.27
N LYS A 19 9.81 7.66 13.04
CA LYS A 19 8.47 8.05 12.58
C LYS A 19 8.56 9.10 11.48
N PHE A 20 9.49 10.04 11.63
CA PHE A 20 9.76 11.05 10.60
C PHE A 20 10.26 10.40 9.30
N ALA A 21 11.24 9.49 9.39
CA ALA A 21 11.72 8.72 8.25
C ALA A 21 10.61 7.90 7.58
N LEU A 22 9.72 7.28 8.37
CA LEU A 22 8.56 6.56 7.84
C LEU A 22 7.64 7.46 7.02
N TYR A 23 7.33 8.68 7.50
CA TYR A 23 6.49 9.61 6.74
C TYR A 23 7.16 10.08 5.45
N ILE A 24 8.48 10.34 5.47
CA ILE A 24 9.23 10.67 4.24
C ILE A 24 9.16 9.52 3.24
N ALA A 25 9.37 8.27 3.70
CA ALA A 25 9.30 7.10 2.84
C ALA A 25 7.88 6.89 2.26
N MET A 26 6.83 7.12 3.06
CA MET A 26 5.46 7.10 2.55
C MET A 26 5.23 8.19 1.49
N GLY A 27 5.74 9.41 1.73
CA GLY A 27 5.65 10.52 0.79
C GLY A 27 6.36 10.25 -0.55
N SER A 28 7.55 9.64 -0.51
CA SER A 28 8.29 9.30 -1.73
C SER A 28 7.59 8.20 -2.54
N ILE A 29 7.02 7.19 -1.87
CA ILE A 29 6.22 6.14 -2.53
C ILE A 29 4.99 6.78 -3.21
N VAL A 30 4.28 7.68 -2.53
CA VAL A 30 3.13 8.39 -3.12
C VAL A 30 3.55 9.20 -4.36
N MET A 31 4.68 9.93 -4.31
CA MET A 31 5.20 10.64 -5.48
C MET A 31 5.55 9.70 -6.63
N MET A 32 6.15 8.54 -6.35
CA MET A 32 6.46 7.52 -7.37
C MET A 32 5.20 7.04 -8.09
N PHE A 33 4.16 6.66 -7.34
CA PHE A 33 2.88 6.24 -7.92
C PHE A 33 2.18 7.37 -8.68
N ALA A 34 2.27 8.61 -8.21
CA ALA A 34 1.75 9.77 -8.94
C ALA A 34 2.45 9.98 -10.29
N GLY A 35 3.77 9.82 -10.33
CA GLY A 35 4.55 9.86 -11.58
C GLY A 35 4.15 8.74 -12.56
N LEU A 36 4.02 7.51 -12.07
CA LEU A 36 3.56 6.37 -12.88
C LEU A 36 2.13 6.58 -13.40
N THR A 37 1.22 7.09 -12.57
CA THR A 37 -0.16 7.38 -12.97
C THR A 37 -0.22 8.50 -14.01
N SER A 38 0.61 9.54 -13.86
CA SER A 38 0.73 10.61 -14.86
C SER A 38 1.24 10.06 -16.20
N ALA A 39 2.28 9.23 -16.18
CA ALA A 39 2.81 8.58 -17.37
C ALA A 39 1.77 7.68 -18.05
N TYR A 40 0.97 6.93 -17.27
CA TYR A 40 -0.14 6.12 -17.76
C TYR A 40 -1.16 6.97 -18.53
N ILE A 41 -1.65 8.06 -17.93
CA ILE A 41 -2.66 8.95 -18.54
C ILE A 41 -2.13 9.58 -19.82
N VAL A 42 -0.89 10.08 -19.81
CA VAL A 42 -0.27 10.71 -20.98
C VAL A 42 -0.09 9.70 -22.11
N ARG A 43 0.36 8.48 -21.82
CA ARG A 43 0.53 7.43 -22.84
C ARG A 43 -0.80 6.92 -23.37
N GLN A 44 -1.82 6.83 -22.54
CA GLN A 44 -3.19 6.51 -22.97
C GLN A 44 -3.72 7.55 -23.98
N ALA A 45 -3.42 8.83 -23.78
CA ALA A 45 -3.83 9.91 -24.67
C ALA A 45 -3.08 9.95 -26.02
N GLN A 46 -1.90 9.32 -26.13
CA GLN A 46 -1.04 9.38 -27.32
C GLN A 46 -1.39 8.37 -28.43
N GLY A 47 -2.46 7.57 -28.27
CA GLY A 47 -2.92 6.57 -29.25
C GLY A 47 -2.27 5.19 -29.09
N ASN A 48 -2.77 4.18 -29.81
CA ASN A 48 -2.37 2.76 -29.72
C ASN A 48 -2.66 2.06 -28.37
N TRP A 49 -3.58 2.58 -27.57
CA TRP A 49 -3.97 1.98 -26.30
C TRP A 49 -4.85 0.75 -26.52
N VAL A 50 -4.43 -0.42 -26.02
CA VAL A 50 -5.21 -1.65 -26.08
C VAL A 50 -5.85 -1.90 -24.73
N TYR A 51 -7.18 -1.97 -24.70
CA TYR A 51 -7.90 -2.38 -23.50
C TYR A 51 -7.88 -3.90 -23.41
N PHE A 52 -7.15 -4.43 -22.43
CA PHE A 52 -7.16 -5.84 -22.11
C PHE A 52 -7.94 -6.08 -20.81
N ARG A 53 -8.57 -7.26 -20.69
CA ARG A 53 -9.30 -7.65 -19.48
C ARG A 53 -8.33 -8.24 -18.47
N LEU A 54 -8.26 -7.63 -17.29
CA LEU A 54 -7.53 -8.17 -16.16
C LEU A 54 -8.21 -9.46 -15.64
N PRO A 55 -7.44 -10.52 -15.35
CA PRO A 55 -7.97 -11.70 -14.68
C PRO A 55 -8.57 -11.36 -13.32
N MET A 56 -9.63 -12.07 -12.94
CA MET A 56 -10.32 -11.88 -11.65
C MET A 56 -9.39 -12.05 -10.43
N THR A 57 -8.27 -12.76 -10.60
CA THR A 57 -7.22 -12.94 -9.60
C THR A 57 -6.69 -11.60 -9.03
N PHE A 58 -6.60 -10.55 -9.85
CA PHE A 58 -6.18 -9.20 -9.40
C PHE A 58 -7.22 -8.51 -8.52
N THR A 59 -8.50 -8.73 -8.79
CA THR A 59 -9.57 -8.21 -7.94
C THR A 59 -9.59 -8.93 -6.60
N VAL A 60 -9.43 -10.26 -6.60
CA VAL A 60 -9.34 -11.06 -5.37
C VAL A 60 -8.12 -10.66 -4.54
N SER A 61 -6.96 -10.43 -5.17
CA SER A 61 -5.76 -9.98 -4.46
C SER A 61 -5.95 -8.58 -3.84
N THR A 62 -6.65 -7.68 -4.54
CA THR A 62 -6.98 -6.35 -4.03
C THR A 62 -7.86 -6.43 -2.78
N VAL A 63 -8.89 -7.29 -2.81
CA VAL A 63 -9.72 -7.53 -1.62
C VAL A 63 -8.89 -8.12 -0.48
N ALA A 64 -8.01 -9.08 -0.78
CA ALA A 64 -7.14 -9.70 0.22
C ALA A 64 -6.21 -8.68 0.92
N ILE A 65 -5.59 -7.77 0.17
CA ILE A 65 -4.69 -6.75 0.78
C ILE A 65 -5.45 -5.69 1.57
N VAL A 66 -6.66 -5.32 1.12
CA VAL A 66 -7.54 -4.41 1.88
C VAL A 66 -7.96 -5.06 3.21
N LEU A 67 -8.35 -6.33 3.18
CA LEU A 67 -8.66 -7.08 4.39
C LEU A 67 -7.43 -7.18 5.32
N SER A 68 -6.24 -7.38 4.76
CA SER A 68 -4.99 -7.39 5.52
C SER A 68 -4.73 -6.07 6.25
N SER A 69 -4.99 -4.93 5.59
CA SER A 69 -4.90 -3.61 6.20
C SER A 69 -5.86 -3.44 7.38
N ILE A 70 -7.11 -3.91 7.22
CA ILE A 70 -8.11 -3.89 8.29
C ILE A 70 -7.66 -4.76 9.48
N THR A 71 -7.20 -5.98 9.24
CA THR A 71 -6.73 -6.88 10.31
C THR A 71 -5.49 -6.30 10.99
N MET A 72 -4.60 -5.65 10.25
CA MET A 72 -3.44 -4.96 10.81
C MET A 72 -3.87 -3.81 11.74
N HIS A 73 -4.82 -2.98 11.30
CA HIS A 73 -5.34 -1.89 12.12
C HIS A 73 -6.00 -2.41 13.41
N LEU A 74 -6.79 -3.47 13.32
CA LEU A 74 -7.39 -4.13 14.48
C LEU A 74 -6.34 -4.73 15.41
N SER A 75 -5.24 -5.29 14.87
CA SER A 75 -4.15 -5.84 15.69
C SER A 75 -3.48 -4.75 16.54
N VAL A 76 -3.23 -3.57 15.95
CA VAL A 76 -2.68 -2.40 16.66
C VAL A 76 -3.64 -1.93 17.76
N LYS A 77 -4.95 -1.94 17.48
CA LYS A 77 -5.98 -1.58 18.49
C LYS A 77 -6.00 -2.59 19.65
N ALA A 78 -5.97 -3.89 19.35
CA ALA A 78 -5.94 -4.95 20.37
C ALA A 78 -4.66 -4.89 21.23
N PHE A 79 -3.52 -4.57 20.61
CA PHE A 79 -2.24 -4.37 21.32
C PHE A 79 -2.34 -3.20 22.31
N LYS A 80 -2.89 -2.06 21.88
CA LYS A 80 -3.11 -0.88 22.77
C LYS A 80 -4.05 -1.19 23.94
N GLN A 81 -5.02 -2.09 23.75
CA GLN A 81 -5.95 -2.54 24.79
C GLN A 81 -5.36 -3.65 25.69
N ARG A 82 -4.08 -4.03 25.50
CA ARG A 82 -3.41 -5.14 26.20
C ARG A 82 -4.08 -6.51 26.02
N LEU A 83 -4.87 -6.69 24.96
CA LEU A 83 -5.53 -7.96 24.62
C LEU A 83 -4.58 -8.85 23.81
N MET A 84 -3.55 -9.38 24.48
CA MET A 84 -2.45 -10.12 23.85
C MET A 84 -2.88 -11.34 23.01
N PRO A 85 -3.86 -12.17 23.45
CA PRO A 85 -4.34 -13.29 22.64
C PRO A 85 -4.97 -12.84 21.31
N ARG A 86 -5.79 -11.78 21.34
CA ARG A 86 -6.42 -11.22 20.14
C ARG A 86 -5.39 -10.59 19.20
N TYR A 87 -4.40 -9.88 19.75
CA TYR A 87 -3.29 -9.34 18.97
C TYR A 87 -2.55 -10.44 18.20
N ARG A 88 -2.18 -11.54 18.87
CA ARG A 88 -1.48 -12.68 18.24
C ARG A 88 -2.28 -13.28 17.09
N ILE A 89 -3.58 -13.48 17.27
CA ILE A 89 -4.44 -14.01 16.20
C ILE A 89 -4.49 -13.01 15.02
N LEU A 90 -4.75 -11.74 15.28
CA LEU A 90 -4.91 -10.73 14.23
C LEU A 90 -3.63 -10.48 13.44
N ILE A 91 -2.46 -10.48 14.10
CA ILE A 91 -1.17 -10.30 13.40
C ILE A 91 -0.82 -11.53 12.57
N THR A 92 -1.12 -12.76 13.05
CA THR A 92 -0.95 -13.98 12.25
C THR A 92 -1.88 -13.99 11.04
N ILE A 93 -3.15 -13.61 11.19
CA ILE A 93 -4.08 -13.47 10.06
C ILE A 93 -3.55 -12.46 9.04
N THR A 94 -3.08 -11.30 9.49
CA THR A 94 -2.48 -10.26 8.62
C THR A 94 -1.31 -10.82 7.82
N MET A 95 -0.42 -11.59 8.47
CA MET A 95 0.72 -12.23 7.80
C MET A 95 0.25 -13.24 6.75
N LEU A 96 -0.72 -14.09 7.07
CA LEU A 96 -1.27 -15.08 6.13
C LEU A 96 -1.94 -14.40 4.92
N LEU A 97 -2.70 -13.32 5.14
CA LEU A 97 -3.30 -12.54 4.05
C LEU A 97 -2.23 -11.86 3.18
N GLY A 98 -1.11 -11.42 3.76
CA GLY A 98 0.02 -10.89 3.01
C GLY A 98 0.68 -11.95 2.12
N ILE A 99 0.90 -13.16 2.63
CA ILE A 99 1.43 -14.29 1.83
C ILE A 99 0.45 -14.66 0.71
N LEU A 100 -0.85 -14.74 1.04
CA LEU A 100 -1.91 -15.00 0.08
C LEU A 100 -1.91 -13.93 -1.03
N PHE A 101 -1.78 -12.66 -0.68
CA PHE A 101 -1.68 -11.57 -1.64
C PHE A 101 -0.49 -11.78 -2.61
N CYS A 102 0.70 -12.11 -2.10
CA CYS A 102 1.86 -12.37 -2.94
C CYS A 102 1.64 -13.55 -3.88
N ALA A 103 1.02 -14.64 -3.41
CA ALA A 103 0.70 -15.79 -4.24
C ALA A 103 -0.34 -15.46 -5.34
N LEU A 104 -1.35 -14.66 -4.99
CA LEU A 104 -2.35 -14.19 -5.95
C LEU A 104 -1.75 -13.23 -7.00
N GLN A 105 -0.83 -12.35 -6.60
CA GLN A 105 -0.11 -11.48 -7.55
C GLN A 105 0.73 -12.33 -8.52
N TRP A 106 1.51 -13.27 -7.99
CA TRP A 106 2.31 -14.17 -8.82
C TRP A 106 1.46 -14.93 -9.83
N THR A 107 0.37 -15.55 -9.38
CA THR A 107 -0.55 -16.28 -10.26
C THR A 107 -1.29 -15.36 -11.24
N GLY A 108 -1.63 -14.14 -10.84
CA GLY A 108 -2.19 -13.11 -11.72
C GLY A 108 -1.26 -12.75 -12.87
N PHE A 109 0.04 -12.55 -12.59
CA PHE A 109 1.05 -12.30 -13.62
C PHE A 109 1.24 -13.50 -14.55
N GLN A 110 1.25 -14.72 -14.02
CA GLN A 110 1.30 -15.93 -14.86
C GLN A 110 0.10 -16.02 -15.81
N GLN A 111 -1.10 -15.67 -15.33
CA GLN A 111 -2.30 -15.61 -16.17
C GLN A 111 -2.21 -14.54 -17.25
N LEU A 112 -1.63 -13.37 -16.96
CA LEU A 112 -1.42 -12.33 -17.99
C LEU A 112 -0.48 -12.81 -19.09
N VAL A 113 0.65 -13.41 -18.72
CA VAL A 113 1.61 -13.97 -19.68
C VAL A 113 0.96 -15.05 -20.54
N ALA A 114 0.13 -15.91 -19.94
CA ALA A 114 -0.63 -16.94 -20.66
C ALA A 114 -1.66 -16.35 -21.64
N ASN A 115 -2.22 -15.17 -21.34
CA ASN A 115 -3.13 -14.43 -22.22
C ASN A 115 -2.39 -13.56 -23.26
N ASN A 116 -1.10 -13.79 -23.49
CA ASN A 116 -0.22 -12.99 -24.38
C ASN A 116 -0.07 -11.51 -24.00
N ILE A 117 -0.44 -11.13 -22.77
CA ILE A 117 -0.20 -9.78 -22.22
C ILE A 117 1.19 -9.83 -21.57
N LYS A 118 2.18 -9.23 -22.24
CA LYS A 118 3.59 -9.28 -21.85
C LYS A 118 4.12 -7.87 -21.62
N VAL A 119 5.00 -7.72 -20.64
CA VAL A 119 5.67 -6.44 -20.34
C VAL A 119 6.48 -5.89 -21.54
N SER A 120 6.86 -6.76 -22.49
CA SER A 120 7.55 -6.40 -23.74
C SER A 120 6.63 -6.19 -24.95
N GLY A 121 5.31 -6.25 -24.75
CA GLY A 121 4.29 -6.13 -25.79
C GLY A 121 3.93 -4.67 -26.09
N ASN A 122 2.64 -4.36 -26.12
CA ASN A 122 2.17 -2.97 -26.29
C ASN A 122 2.56 -2.13 -25.05
N PRO A 123 2.92 -0.82 -25.19
CA PRO A 123 3.21 0.06 -24.05
C PRO A 123 2.14 0.06 -22.95
N SER A 124 0.87 -0.21 -23.27
CA SER A 124 -0.23 -0.36 -22.30
C SER A 124 -0.06 -1.55 -21.35
N GLU A 125 0.65 -2.60 -21.77
CA GLU A 125 0.89 -3.83 -21.00
C GLU A 125 2.05 -3.66 -20.01
N SER A 126 2.98 -2.72 -20.26
CA SER A 126 4.13 -2.45 -19.38
C SER A 126 3.78 -1.64 -18.12
N PHE A 127 2.58 -1.07 -18.04
CA PHE A 127 2.12 -0.29 -16.89
C PHE A 127 1.49 -1.13 -15.77
N LEU A 128 1.45 -2.46 -15.95
CA LEU A 128 0.79 -3.43 -15.06
C LEU A 128 1.83 -4.21 -14.26
#